data_AF-A0A163D990-F1
#
_entry.id   AF-A0A163D990-F1
#
_cell.length_a   1.000
_cell.length_b   1.000
_cell.length_c   1.000
_cell.angle_alpha   90.00
_cell.angle_beta   90.00
_cell.angle_gamma   90.00
#
_symmetry.space_group_name_H-M   'P 1'
#
loop_
_entity.id
_entity.type
_entity.pdbx_description
1 polymer ?
#
loop_
_entity_poly.entity_id
_entity_poly.type
_entity_poly.pdbx_seq_one_letter_code
_entity_poly.pdbx_strand_id
1 'polypeptide(L)'
;MRRQRLQFILHISLSTFIPKCLASPSQQDDTEPISKLPIVLFLQAALFSYLTYIITMRPKKGMPNNNGFQRRILALLCPSIGIGVAAVSMYKAFCGDKILGIAQYKPLLRRYEKENPTTRDIDQDSLHEIRIKHRNLFRMSPSSSPLLASTSTSKRPINHYNRGDNQHLNDIDEIISIEQRSKVLQLRDRLFQDMEVEDIEIAEDDNSPYLAAFLHIIGPEKAKKTKHCLLNDSLYIGYSHDYSEDHCRVSRRTEYITVVGPGAVCINQGKLRPANARYMTVDMIDQLETAHNIDGSSYVEIIVTISQLFYTTVECMNIDGDRWVKLISIIYTAMSVLQTFSLVVLHKQTAAFSIKDDADPNANRIYFGPKREILLPHYLNGVYDILELSDVAVLSTLMGIILFMVVGVWADYSSYSIAKWFVIFWIISPLVFIAFALIVFFLSLTPYCGFLVDCTFTITFIILFICSDG
;
A
#
# COMPACT_ATOMS: atom_id res chain seq x y z
N MET A 1 -36.05 3.39 -17.42
CA MET A 1 -35.72 3.25 -18.86
C MET A 1 -34.25 2.96 -19.20
N ARG A 2 -33.23 3.54 -18.54
CA ARG A 2 -31.80 3.26 -18.87
C ARG A 2 -31.36 1.80 -18.65
N ARG A 3 -31.91 1.11 -17.65
CA ARG A 3 -31.55 -0.29 -17.31
C ARG A 3 -32.03 -1.32 -18.35
N GLN A 4 -33.22 -1.11 -18.92
CA GLN A 4 -33.77 -1.98 -19.97
C GLN A 4 -33.02 -1.81 -21.30
N ARG A 5 -32.53 -0.61 -21.63
CA ARG A 5 -31.69 -0.40 -22.82
C ARG A 5 -30.35 -1.13 -22.72
N LEU A 6 -29.75 -1.18 -21.53
CA LEU A 6 -28.49 -1.90 -21.32
C LEU A 6 -28.69 -3.42 -21.44
N GLN A 7 -29.77 -3.95 -20.88
CA GLN A 7 -30.14 -5.37 -21.02
C GLN A 7 -30.43 -5.73 -22.47
N PHE A 8 -31.09 -4.85 -23.22
CA PHE A 8 -31.41 -5.07 -24.63
C PHE A 8 -30.16 -5.02 -25.52
N ILE A 9 -29.23 -4.10 -25.26
CA ILE A 9 -27.93 -4.06 -25.96
C ILE A 9 -27.11 -5.31 -25.64
N LEU A 10 -27.07 -5.74 -24.37
CA LEU A 10 -26.37 -6.96 -23.98
C LEU A 10 -26.98 -8.20 -24.63
N HIS A 11 -28.31 -8.27 -24.76
CA HIS A 11 -29.01 -9.37 -25.41
C HIS A 11 -28.81 -9.37 -26.93
N ILE A 12 -28.85 -8.22 -27.59
CA ILE A 12 -28.51 -8.09 -29.03
C ILE A 12 -27.05 -8.45 -29.27
N SER A 13 -26.13 -8.06 -28.39
CA SER A 13 -24.72 -8.46 -28.48
C SER A 13 -24.59 -9.98 -28.30
N LEU A 14 -25.21 -10.59 -27.29
CA LEU A 14 -25.19 -12.06 -27.12
C LEU A 14 -25.79 -12.78 -28.32
N SER A 15 -26.94 -12.31 -28.84
CA SER A 15 -27.63 -12.94 -29.97
C SER A 15 -26.94 -12.73 -31.32
N THR A 16 -26.05 -11.74 -31.46
CA THR A 16 -25.22 -11.60 -32.67
C THR A 16 -23.93 -12.44 -32.62
N PHE A 17 -23.47 -12.86 -31.43
CA PHE A 17 -22.31 -13.75 -31.28
C PHE A 17 -22.66 -15.24 -31.37
N ILE A 18 -23.85 -15.68 -30.94
CA ILE A 18 -24.23 -17.10 -30.89
C ILE A 18 -24.38 -17.79 -32.27
N PRO A 19 -24.90 -17.16 -33.34
CA PRO A 19 -25.05 -17.83 -34.64
C PRO A 19 -23.71 -18.10 -35.36
N LYS A 20 -22.63 -17.44 -34.95
CA LYS A 20 -21.27 -17.66 -35.47
C LYS A 20 -20.47 -18.71 -34.69
N CYS A 21 -21.08 -19.33 -33.67
CA CYS A 21 -20.51 -20.45 -32.93
C CYS A 21 -20.94 -21.83 -33.47
N LEU A 22 -21.66 -21.90 -34.60
CA LEU A 22 -21.82 -23.14 -35.35
C LEU A 22 -20.56 -23.33 -36.21
N ALA A 23 -19.73 -24.28 -35.79
CA ALA A 23 -18.53 -24.69 -36.48
C ALA A 23 -18.82 -24.99 -37.96
N SER A 24 -18.16 -24.25 -38.86
CA SER A 24 -18.01 -24.71 -40.25
C SER A 24 -17.06 -25.90 -40.25
N PRO A 25 -17.36 -26.99 -40.97
CA PRO A 25 -16.43 -28.10 -41.08
C PRO A 25 -15.14 -27.62 -41.77
N SER A 26 -14.05 -28.12 -41.22
CA SER A 26 -12.66 -27.94 -41.65
C SER A 26 -12.46 -28.26 -43.14
N GLN A 27 -12.09 -27.26 -43.92
CA GLN A 27 -11.21 -27.43 -45.07
C GLN A 27 -10.23 -26.24 -45.06
N GLN A 28 -9.05 -26.47 -44.48
CA GLN A 28 -7.91 -25.57 -44.62
C GLN A 28 -7.23 -25.91 -45.95
N ASP A 29 -7.33 -25.00 -46.92
CA ASP A 29 -6.56 -25.05 -48.15
C ASP A 29 -5.08 -24.71 -47.87
N ASP A 30 -4.20 -25.54 -48.43
CA ASP A 30 -2.73 -25.55 -48.31
C ASP A 30 -2.06 -24.31 -48.94
N THR A 31 -2.17 -23.15 -48.30
CA THR A 31 -1.27 -22.03 -48.59
C THR A 31 -0.63 -21.54 -47.29
N GLU A 32 0.56 -22.08 -47.00
CA GLU A 32 1.38 -21.74 -45.83
C GLU A 32 1.71 -20.24 -45.75
N PRO A 33 1.21 -19.51 -44.74
CA PRO A 33 1.79 -18.26 -44.33
C PRO A 33 2.81 -18.55 -43.22
N ILE A 34 4.09 -18.41 -43.53
CA ILE A 34 5.25 -18.47 -42.61
C ILE A 34 5.12 -17.47 -41.42
N SER A 35 4.10 -16.60 -41.41
CA SER A 35 3.82 -15.62 -40.35
C SER A 35 3.02 -16.15 -39.14
N LYS A 36 2.67 -17.43 -39.07
CA LYS A 36 1.88 -18.01 -37.95
C LYS A 36 2.63 -19.08 -37.14
N LEU A 37 3.90 -18.87 -36.78
CA LEU A 37 4.53 -19.73 -35.77
C LEU A 37 3.74 -19.63 -34.45
N PRO A 38 3.19 -20.73 -33.91
CA PRO A 38 2.40 -20.72 -32.66
C PRO A 38 3.16 -20.07 -31.49
N ILE A 39 4.49 -20.18 -31.52
CA ILE A 39 5.40 -19.55 -30.56
C ILE A 39 5.29 -18.02 -30.58
N VAL A 40 5.12 -17.39 -31.74
CA VAL A 40 5.01 -15.93 -31.86
C VAL A 40 3.68 -15.45 -31.27
N LEU A 41 2.58 -16.14 -31.56
CA LEU A 41 1.26 -15.84 -30.98
C LEU A 41 1.26 -16.05 -29.46
N PHE A 42 1.92 -17.11 -28.98
CA PHE A 42 2.13 -17.37 -27.57
C PHE A 42 2.91 -16.23 -26.90
N LEU A 43 4.05 -15.86 -27.46
CA LEU A 43 4.91 -14.80 -26.92
C LEU A 43 4.17 -13.46 -26.89
N GLN A 44 3.38 -13.17 -27.94
CA GLN A 44 2.56 -11.96 -28.02
C GLN A 44 1.47 -11.93 -26.95
N ALA A 45 0.72 -13.02 -26.77
CA ALA A 45 -0.33 -13.11 -25.76
C ALA A 45 0.25 -13.04 -24.33
N ALA A 46 1.38 -13.72 -24.10
CA ALA A 46 2.11 -13.67 -22.84
C ALA A 46 2.65 -12.26 -22.56
N LEU A 47 3.26 -11.61 -23.54
CA LEU A 47 3.80 -10.25 -23.42
C LEU A 47 2.68 -9.23 -23.16
N PHE A 48 1.55 -9.32 -23.88
CA PHE A 48 0.43 -8.40 -23.67
C PHE A 48 -0.22 -8.59 -22.30
N SER A 49 -0.50 -9.83 -21.92
CA SER A 49 -1.03 -10.17 -20.60
C SER A 49 -0.07 -9.71 -19.48
N TYR A 50 1.23 -9.87 -19.71
CA TYR A 50 2.28 -9.42 -18.80
C TYR A 50 2.34 -7.89 -18.68
N LEU A 51 2.39 -7.15 -19.78
CA LEU A 51 2.42 -5.68 -19.77
C LEU A 51 1.22 -5.13 -19.00
N THR A 52 0.05 -5.72 -19.21
CA THR A 52 -1.17 -5.38 -18.51
C THR A 52 -1.05 -5.65 -17.02
N TYR A 53 -0.54 -6.82 -16.65
CA TYR A 53 -0.28 -7.21 -15.27
C TYR A 53 0.75 -6.29 -14.56
N ILE A 54 1.87 -5.93 -15.21
CA ILE A 54 2.87 -4.98 -14.66
C ILE A 54 2.24 -3.65 -14.30
N ILE A 55 1.35 -3.14 -15.15
CA ILE A 55 0.69 -1.85 -14.93
C ILE A 55 -0.18 -1.91 -13.67
N THR A 56 -0.81 -3.07 -13.40
CA THR A 56 -1.61 -3.28 -12.19
C THR A 56 -0.79 -3.54 -10.92
N MET A 57 0.51 -3.84 -11.03
CA MET A 57 1.36 -4.05 -9.86
C MET A 57 1.56 -2.77 -9.05
N ARG A 58 1.26 -2.87 -7.75
CA ARG A 58 1.40 -1.76 -6.79
C ARG A 58 2.83 -1.19 -6.79
N PRO A 59 3.01 0.09 -7.15
CA PRO A 59 4.31 0.74 -7.03
C PRO A 59 4.66 0.93 -5.55
N LYS A 60 5.93 0.69 -5.19
CA LYS A 60 6.44 1.01 -3.86
C LYS A 60 6.98 2.44 -3.88
N LYS A 61 6.43 3.33 -3.05
CA LYS A 61 6.90 4.72 -2.89
C LYS A 61 7.96 4.81 -1.79
N GLY A 62 8.70 5.91 -1.74
CA GLY A 62 9.78 6.12 -0.76
C GLY A 62 11.05 5.26 -0.98
N MET A 63 11.18 4.66 -2.16
CA MET A 63 12.35 3.86 -2.55
C MET A 63 12.98 4.49 -3.80
N PRO A 64 14.32 4.36 -4.00
CA PRO A 64 14.96 4.80 -5.22
C PRO A 64 14.32 4.14 -6.44
N ASN A 65 14.29 4.86 -7.57
CA ASN A 65 13.51 4.53 -8.77
C ASN A 65 13.63 3.06 -9.24
N ASN A 66 14.74 2.39 -8.97
CA ASN A 66 15.00 1.03 -9.45
C ASN A 66 14.16 -0.07 -8.75
N ASN A 67 13.69 0.14 -7.53
CA ASN A 67 13.02 -0.94 -6.77
C ASN A 67 11.65 -1.30 -7.33
N GLY A 68 10.94 -0.35 -7.95
CA GLY A 68 9.67 -0.62 -8.61
C GLY A 68 9.84 -1.51 -9.83
N PHE A 69 10.87 -1.26 -10.63
CA PHE A 69 11.19 -2.04 -11.82
C PHE A 69 11.65 -3.46 -11.47
N GLN A 70 12.55 -3.61 -10.49
CA GLN A 70 13.00 -4.92 -10.00
C GLN A 70 11.84 -5.78 -9.51
N ARG A 71 10.87 -5.21 -8.77
CA ARG A 71 9.69 -5.94 -8.31
C ARG A 71 8.81 -6.41 -9.47
N ARG A 72 8.65 -5.58 -10.51
CA ARG A 72 7.89 -5.92 -11.72
C ARG A 72 8.56 -7.03 -12.52
N ILE A 73 9.89 -6.99 -12.66
CA ILE A 73 10.67 -8.10 -13.25
C ILE A 73 10.52 -9.36 -12.40
N LEU A 74 10.62 -9.26 -11.08
CA LEU A 74 10.48 -10.44 -10.23
C LEU A 74 9.09 -11.06 -10.38
N ALA A 75 8.05 -10.23 -10.50
CA ALA A 75 6.69 -10.68 -10.74
C ALA A 75 6.45 -11.23 -12.17
N LEU A 76 7.30 -10.89 -13.15
CA LEU A 76 7.32 -11.55 -14.47
C LEU A 76 7.83 -12.98 -14.35
N LEU A 77 8.99 -13.11 -13.73
CA LEU A 77 9.71 -14.37 -13.59
C LEU A 77 8.94 -15.33 -12.67
N CYS A 78 8.20 -14.76 -11.72
CA CYS A 78 7.52 -15.46 -10.65
C CYS A 78 6.13 -14.83 -10.40
N PRO A 79 5.11 -15.23 -11.17
CA PRO A 79 3.79 -14.60 -11.17
C PRO A 79 3.04 -14.76 -9.85
N SER A 80 3.25 -15.89 -9.17
CA SER A 80 2.63 -16.17 -7.87
C SER A 80 3.08 -15.19 -6.77
N ILE A 81 4.26 -14.57 -6.89
CA ILE A 81 4.68 -13.47 -5.99
C ILE A 81 3.68 -12.32 -6.07
N GLY A 82 3.10 -12.08 -7.24
CA GLY A 82 1.99 -11.15 -7.42
C GLY A 82 0.85 -11.41 -6.44
N ILE A 83 0.40 -12.66 -6.40
CA ILE A 83 -0.70 -13.08 -5.52
C ILE A 83 -0.35 -12.79 -4.06
N GLY A 84 0.87 -13.16 -3.62
CA GLY A 84 1.36 -12.85 -2.28
C GLY A 84 1.31 -11.35 -1.97
N VAL A 85 1.79 -10.51 -2.89
CA VAL A 85 1.78 -9.05 -2.75
C VAL A 85 0.36 -8.47 -2.64
N ALA A 86 -0.56 -8.95 -3.48
CA ALA A 86 -1.94 -8.51 -3.49
C ALA A 86 -2.65 -8.92 -2.18
N ALA A 87 -2.49 -10.18 -1.78
CA ALA A 87 -3.07 -10.73 -0.55
C ALA A 87 -2.57 -10.00 0.70
N VAL A 88 -1.28 -9.70 0.80
CA VAL A 88 -0.71 -8.90 1.89
C VAL A 88 -1.33 -7.50 1.95
N SER A 89 -1.53 -6.86 0.79
CA SER A 89 -2.15 -5.53 0.74
C SER A 89 -3.61 -5.56 1.20
N MET A 90 -4.35 -6.61 0.81
CA MET A 90 -5.72 -6.85 1.29
C MET A 90 -5.75 -7.13 2.80
N TYR A 91 -4.88 -8.00 3.29
CA TYR A 91 -4.73 -8.30 4.71
C TYR A 91 -4.45 -7.03 5.52
N LYS A 92 -3.52 -6.19 5.05
CA LYS A 92 -3.23 -4.90 5.67
C LYS A 92 -4.45 -4.00 5.76
N ALA A 93 -5.26 -3.92 4.71
CA ALA A 93 -6.46 -3.11 4.76
C ALA A 93 -7.57 -3.70 5.66
N PHE A 94 -7.77 -5.01 5.65
CA PHE A 94 -8.82 -5.66 6.47
C PHE A 94 -8.45 -5.75 7.95
N CYS A 95 -7.18 -6.00 8.25
CA CYS A 95 -6.64 -6.11 9.61
C CYS A 95 -5.94 -4.82 10.07
N GLY A 96 -6.15 -3.70 9.36
CA GLY A 96 -5.44 -2.44 9.60
C GLY A 96 -5.58 -1.93 11.03
N ASP A 97 -6.79 -1.97 11.60
CA ASP A 97 -7.03 -1.53 12.97
C ASP A 97 -6.26 -2.41 13.99
N LYS A 98 -6.11 -3.71 13.72
CA LYS A 98 -5.31 -4.62 14.57
C LYS A 98 -3.82 -4.35 14.43
N ILE A 99 -3.34 -4.15 13.20
CA ILE A 99 -1.93 -3.83 12.90
C ILE A 99 -1.52 -2.52 13.57
N LEU A 100 -2.39 -1.51 13.58
CA LEU A 100 -2.14 -0.22 14.22
C LEU A 100 -2.36 -0.24 15.75
N GLY A 101 -2.79 -1.38 16.33
CA GLY A 101 -3.06 -1.48 17.76
C GLY A 101 -4.31 -0.71 18.24
N ILE A 102 -5.23 -0.36 17.32
CA ILE A 102 -6.42 0.45 17.64
C ILE A 102 -7.74 -0.34 17.61
N ALA A 103 -7.69 -1.65 17.34
CA ALA A 103 -8.88 -2.48 17.22
C ALA A 103 -9.74 -2.53 18.50
N GLN A 104 -9.09 -2.50 19.67
CA GLN A 104 -9.74 -2.55 20.99
C GLN A 104 -10.62 -1.33 21.29
N TYR A 105 -10.34 -0.16 20.70
CA TYR A 105 -11.12 1.06 20.94
C TYR A 105 -12.42 1.12 20.11
N LYS A 106 -12.60 0.23 19.13
CA LYS A 106 -13.78 0.23 18.25
C LYS A 106 -15.12 0.11 19.00
N PRO A 107 -15.31 -0.80 19.98
CA PRO A 107 -16.53 -0.82 20.79
C PRO A 107 -16.72 0.47 21.60
N LEU A 108 -15.65 1.03 22.16
CA LEU A 108 -15.69 2.26 22.99
C LEU A 108 -16.09 3.49 22.14
N LEU A 109 -15.48 3.65 20.98
CA LEU A 109 -15.85 4.70 20.01
C LEU A 109 -17.31 4.61 19.59
N ARG A 110 -17.86 3.39 19.42
CA ARG A 110 -19.29 3.20 19.14
C ARG A 110 -20.20 3.59 20.30
N ARG A 111 -19.75 3.43 21.56
CA ARG A 111 -20.48 3.91 22.75
C ARG A 111 -20.46 5.44 22.78
N TYR A 112 -19.28 6.03 22.59
CA TYR A 112 -19.09 7.48 22.50
C TYR A 112 -19.99 8.14 21.45
N GLU A 113 -20.06 7.57 20.23
CA GLU A 113 -20.93 8.07 19.15
C GLU A 113 -22.43 8.00 19.50
N LYS A 114 -22.86 7.02 20.31
CA LYS A 114 -24.26 6.89 20.75
C LYS A 114 -24.63 7.91 21.83
N GLU A 115 -23.68 8.23 22.71
CA GLU A 115 -23.89 9.20 23.79
C GLU A 115 -23.80 10.64 23.30
N ASN A 116 -23.06 10.89 22.21
CA ASN A 116 -22.88 12.21 21.61
C ASN A 116 -23.43 12.27 20.19
N PRO A 117 -24.75 12.04 19.99
CA PRO A 117 -25.36 11.97 18.66
C PRO A 117 -25.22 13.28 17.88
N THR A 118 -25.14 14.42 18.60
CA THR A 118 -24.92 15.76 18.05
C THR A 118 -23.65 15.91 17.21
N THR A 119 -22.70 14.99 17.33
CA THR A 119 -21.44 15.05 16.58
C THR A 119 -21.57 14.56 15.13
N ARG A 120 -22.60 13.75 14.81
CA ARG A 120 -22.76 13.17 13.46
C ARG A 120 -23.42 14.11 12.46
N ASP A 121 -24.25 15.04 12.94
CA ASP A 121 -25.03 15.96 12.12
C ASP A 121 -24.52 17.41 12.23
N ILE A 122 -23.24 17.61 12.60
CA ILE A 122 -22.53 18.87 12.35
C ILE A 122 -22.34 18.94 10.83
N ASP A 123 -23.44 19.27 10.16
CA ASP A 123 -23.57 19.39 8.73
C ASP A 123 -22.50 20.37 8.24
N GLN A 124 -22.00 20.19 7.02
CA GLN A 124 -21.04 21.13 6.42
C GLN A 124 -21.50 22.59 6.55
N ASP A 125 -22.81 22.80 6.63
CA ASP A 125 -23.47 24.08 6.86
C ASP A 125 -23.13 24.72 8.20
N SER A 126 -23.02 23.95 9.28
CA SER A 126 -22.61 24.47 10.60
C SER A 126 -21.14 24.85 10.66
N LEU A 127 -20.28 24.13 9.94
CA LEU A 127 -18.87 24.48 9.77
C LEU A 127 -18.74 25.75 8.90
N HIS A 128 -19.63 25.92 7.92
CA HIS A 128 -19.75 27.15 7.16
C HIS A 128 -20.24 28.32 8.04
N GLU A 129 -21.21 28.08 8.92
CA GLU A 129 -21.74 29.08 9.85
C GLU A 129 -20.70 29.51 10.89
N ILE A 130 -19.93 28.58 11.47
CA ILE A 130 -18.79 28.88 12.34
C ILE A 130 -17.76 29.73 11.58
N ARG A 131 -17.46 29.38 10.32
CA ARG A 131 -16.55 30.15 9.47
C ARG A 131 -17.07 31.56 9.19
N ILE A 132 -18.37 31.72 8.97
CA ILE A 132 -19.03 33.03 8.78
C ILE A 132 -19.03 33.83 10.10
N LYS A 133 -19.35 33.19 11.22
CA LYS A 133 -19.41 33.82 12.54
C LYS A 133 -18.05 34.32 13.00
N HIS A 134 -16.98 33.53 12.82
CA HIS A 134 -15.61 33.96 13.08
C HIS A 134 -15.16 35.07 12.13
N ARG A 135 -15.51 34.99 10.84
CA ARG A 135 -15.23 36.06 9.87
C ARG A 135 -15.91 37.38 10.24
N ASN A 136 -17.10 37.33 10.84
CA ASN A 136 -17.83 38.52 11.28
C ASN A 136 -17.32 39.06 12.63
N LEU A 137 -16.91 38.19 13.57
CA LEU A 137 -16.32 38.58 14.86
C LEU A 137 -15.01 39.36 14.69
N PHE A 138 -14.18 39.00 13.72
CA PHE A 138 -12.93 39.73 13.44
C PHE A 138 -13.10 41.00 12.60
N ARG A 139 -14.30 41.24 12.02
CA ARG A 139 -14.60 42.46 11.26
C ARG A 139 -15.14 43.59 12.16
N MET A 140 -15.42 43.31 13.43
CA MET A 140 -15.73 44.36 14.41
C MET A 140 -14.43 44.97 14.94
N SER A 141 -14.19 46.20 14.48
CA SER A 141 -13.08 47.07 14.85
C SER A 141 -12.87 47.12 16.38
N PRO A 142 -11.62 47.03 16.89
CA PRO A 142 -11.37 47.13 18.31
C PRO A 142 -11.48 48.61 18.74
N SER A 143 -12.66 49.02 19.24
CA SER A 143 -12.74 50.23 20.05
C SER A 143 -12.16 49.92 21.43
N SER A 144 -10.89 50.29 21.61
CA SER A 144 -10.28 50.76 22.86
C SER A 144 -10.96 50.33 24.18
N SER A 145 -10.40 49.32 24.85
CA SER A 145 -10.46 49.22 26.32
C SER A 145 -9.29 48.38 26.87
N PRO A 146 -8.80 48.67 28.09
CA PRO A 146 -7.42 48.40 28.46
C PRO A 146 -7.23 47.12 29.30
N LEU A 147 -6.05 46.53 29.08
CA LEU A 147 -5.17 45.81 30.02
C LEU A 147 -5.77 45.17 31.28
N LEU A 148 -5.59 43.84 31.38
CA LEU A 148 -5.09 43.22 32.60
C LEU A 148 -4.27 41.96 32.26
N ALA A 149 -3.14 41.86 32.95
CA ALA A 149 -2.00 41.03 32.61
C ALA A 149 -2.16 39.56 33.04
N SER A 150 -1.63 38.65 32.22
CA SER A 150 -1.17 37.34 32.69
C SER A 150 0.05 36.90 31.88
N THR A 151 1.16 36.80 32.60
CA THR A 151 2.52 36.45 32.21
C THR A 151 2.69 34.97 31.90
N SER A 152 3.24 34.64 30.71
CA SER A 152 4.34 33.67 30.53
C SER A 152 4.72 33.58 29.04
N THR A 153 5.60 34.48 28.58
CA THR A 153 6.16 34.44 27.22
C THR A 153 7.48 33.66 27.18
N SER A 154 7.54 32.61 26.37
CA SER A 154 8.75 32.28 25.60
C SER A 154 8.78 33.20 24.38
N LYS A 155 9.62 34.23 24.44
CA LYS A 155 9.74 35.27 23.39
C LYS A 155 10.59 34.74 22.24
N ARG A 156 9.97 34.38 21.11
CA ARG A 156 10.64 34.45 19.80
C ARG A 156 10.49 35.87 19.25
N PRO A 157 11.58 36.52 18.77
CA PRO A 157 11.49 37.86 18.19
C PRO A 157 10.69 37.80 16.88
N ILE A 158 9.55 38.50 16.86
CA ILE A 158 8.70 38.68 15.68
C ILE A 158 9.29 39.83 14.86
N ASN A 159 9.98 39.49 13.77
CA ASN A 159 10.37 40.49 12.77
C ASN A 159 9.13 40.94 11.99
N HIS A 160 8.68 42.17 12.24
CA HIS A 160 7.60 42.84 11.52
C HIS A 160 8.08 43.26 10.12
N TYR A 161 7.96 42.38 9.14
CA TYR A 161 7.93 42.76 7.72
C TYR A 161 6.48 42.83 7.24
N ASN A 162 6.14 43.85 6.44
CA ASN A 162 4.80 44.12 5.90
C ASN A 162 4.18 42.87 5.27
N ARG A 163 3.32 42.19 6.05
CA ARG A 163 2.65 40.94 5.74
C ARG A 163 1.23 41.27 5.32
N GLY A 164 1.07 41.68 4.05
CA GLY A 164 -0.24 41.94 3.45
C GLY A 164 -1.08 40.66 3.38
N ASP A 165 -2.36 40.79 3.75
CA ASP A 165 -3.56 39.93 3.59
C ASP A 165 -3.50 38.41 3.82
N ASN A 166 -2.35 37.75 3.70
CA ASN A 166 -2.19 36.31 3.88
C ASN A 166 -2.02 35.87 5.34
N GLN A 167 -1.93 36.81 6.30
CA GLN A 167 -1.78 36.46 7.72
C GLN A 167 -3.09 35.93 8.32
N HIS A 168 -4.24 36.49 7.91
CA HIS A 168 -5.55 36.15 8.48
C HIS A 168 -6.02 34.72 8.15
N LEU A 169 -5.60 34.15 7.00
CA LEU A 169 -5.97 32.76 6.69
C LEU A 169 -5.28 31.76 7.61
N ASN A 170 -3.99 32.00 7.92
CA ASN A 170 -3.21 31.12 8.78
C ASN A 170 -3.76 31.09 10.22
N ASP A 171 -4.25 32.23 10.72
CA ASP A 171 -4.82 32.32 12.07
C ASP A 171 -6.11 31.49 12.21
N ILE A 172 -6.93 31.39 11.15
CA ILE A 172 -8.15 30.56 11.18
C ILE A 172 -7.81 29.07 11.19
N ASP A 173 -6.87 28.65 10.34
CA ASP A 173 -6.47 27.24 10.28
C ASP A 173 -5.81 26.81 11.60
N GLU A 174 -5.07 27.70 12.25
CA GLU A 174 -4.52 27.48 13.60
C GLU A 174 -5.63 27.27 14.63
N ILE A 175 -6.66 28.15 14.66
CA ILE A 175 -7.80 27.99 15.58
C ILE A 175 -8.53 26.66 15.36
N ILE A 176 -8.77 26.27 14.11
CA ILE A 176 -9.43 25.00 13.77
C ILE A 176 -8.57 23.81 14.25
N SER A 177 -7.25 23.87 14.06
CA SER A 177 -6.33 22.83 14.51
C SER A 177 -6.33 22.69 16.04
N ILE A 178 -6.39 23.82 16.77
CA ILE A 178 -6.46 23.84 18.24
C ILE A 178 -7.77 23.22 18.73
N GLU A 179 -8.91 23.57 18.12
CA GLU A 179 -10.21 23.01 18.47
C GLU A 179 -10.25 21.49 18.22
N GLN A 180 -9.76 21.05 17.06
CA GLN A 180 -9.66 19.63 16.75
C GLN A 180 -8.77 18.90 17.75
N ARG A 181 -7.58 19.44 18.05
CA ARG A 181 -6.65 18.87 19.04
C ARG A 181 -7.30 18.76 20.41
N SER A 182 -8.06 19.77 20.84
CA SER A 182 -8.82 19.72 22.10
C SER A 182 -9.85 18.57 22.11
N LYS A 183 -10.60 18.39 21.02
CA LYS A 183 -11.55 17.27 20.88
C LYS A 183 -10.84 15.91 20.89
N VAL A 184 -9.69 15.79 20.24
CA VAL A 184 -8.89 14.56 20.24
C VAL A 184 -8.40 14.25 21.66
N LEU A 185 -7.90 15.24 22.40
CA LEU A 185 -7.44 15.05 23.79
C LEU A 185 -8.58 14.61 24.71
N GLN A 186 -9.75 15.26 24.63
CA GLN A 186 -10.94 14.88 25.41
C GLN A 186 -11.37 13.43 25.12
N LEU A 187 -11.40 13.04 23.85
CA LEU A 187 -11.75 11.68 23.46
C LEU A 187 -10.68 10.67 23.88
N ARG A 188 -9.38 11.01 23.77
CA ARG A 188 -8.28 10.17 24.27
C ARG A 188 -8.46 9.90 25.76
N ASP A 189 -8.65 10.95 26.56
CA ASP A 189 -8.73 10.82 28.02
C ASP A 189 -9.91 9.95 28.44
N ARG A 190 -11.03 10.09 27.73
CA ARG A 190 -12.18 9.22 27.90
C ARG A 190 -11.88 7.77 27.52
N LEU A 191 -11.26 7.53 26.36
CA LEU A 191 -10.88 6.17 25.94
C LEU A 191 -9.93 5.51 26.94
N PHE A 192 -9.02 6.29 27.55
CA PHE A 192 -8.12 5.80 28.58
C PHE A 192 -8.89 5.37 29.84
N GLN A 193 -9.82 6.20 30.33
CA GLN A 193 -10.68 5.86 31.46
C GLN A 193 -11.55 4.62 31.19
N ASP A 194 -12.14 4.52 30.00
CA ASP A 194 -12.97 3.37 29.61
C ASP A 194 -12.15 2.07 29.57
N MET A 195 -10.86 2.14 29.21
CA MET A 195 -9.95 1.00 29.17
C MET A 195 -9.51 0.56 30.57
N GLU A 196 -9.27 1.50 31.49
CA GLU A 196 -9.01 1.21 32.90
C GLU A 196 -10.19 0.45 33.53
N VAL A 197 -11.43 0.83 33.19
CA VAL A 197 -12.65 0.13 33.64
C VAL A 197 -12.76 -1.29 33.07
N GLU A 198 -12.25 -1.53 31.87
CA GLU A 198 -12.24 -2.85 31.22
C GLU A 198 -11.01 -3.71 31.60
N ASP A 199 -10.15 -3.24 32.53
CA ASP A 199 -8.93 -3.92 32.98
C ASP A 199 -7.94 -4.26 31.84
N ILE A 200 -7.85 -3.36 30.85
CA ILE A 200 -6.93 -3.52 29.73
C ILE A 200 -5.70 -2.63 29.96
N GLU A 201 -4.56 -3.28 30.26
CA GLU A 201 -3.28 -2.58 30.44
C GLU A 201 -2.80 -1.92 29.14
N ILE A 202 -2.52 -0.61 29.21
CA ILE A 202 -1.90 0.18 28.15
C ILE A 202 -0.46 0.48 28.59
N ALA A 203 0.52 0.16 27.74
CA ALA A 203 1.92 0.47 28.04
C ALA A 203 2.13 1.99 28.11
N GLU A 204 3.06 2.44 28.97
CA GLU A 204 3.33 3.87 29.23
C GLU A 204 3.67 4.67 27.95
N ASP A 205 4.28 4.02 26.96
CA ASP A 205 4.66 4.60 25.67
C ASP A 205 3.62 4.37 24.55
N ASP A 206 2.54 3.63 24.81
CA ASP A 206 1.52 3.30 23.82
C ASP A 206 0.49 4.43 23.68
N ASN A 207 0.69 5.27 22.66
CA ASN A 207 -0.22 6.34 22.26
C ASN A 207 -1.37 5.86 21.35
N SER A 208 -1.69 4.56 21.32
CA SER A 208 -2.83 4.04 20.56
C SER A 208 -4.19 4.65 20.91
N PRO A 209 -4.51 5.05 22.17
CA PRO A 209 -5.74 5.79 22.47
C PRO A 209 -5.80 7.13 21.73
N TYR A 210 -4.68 7.86 21.68
CA TYR A 210 -4.59 9.14 20.97
C TYR A 210 -4.72 8.94 19.46
N LEU A 211 -4.03 7.95 18.89
CA LEU A 211 -4.14 7.61 17.47
C LEU A 211 -5.59 7.22 17.09
N ALA A 212 -6.27 6.44 17.93
CA ALA A 212 -7.66 6.06 17.71
C ALA A 212 -8.60 7.26 17.77
N ALA A 213 -8.45 8.12 18.78
CA ALA A 213 -9.20 9.37 18.91
C ALA A 213 -8.95 10.30 17.71
N PHE A 214 -7.69 10.49 17.32
CA PHE A 214 -7.29 11.30 16.17
C PHE A 214 -7.97 10.82 14.88
N LEU A 215 -7.86 9.52 14.58
CA LEU A 215 -8.50 8.93 13.39
C LEU A 215 -10.03 9.02 13.46
N HIS A 216 -10.63 8.99 14.64
CA HIS A 216 -12.07 9.18 14.77
C HIS A 216 -12.49 10.64 14.49
N ILE A 217 -11.80 11.62 15.08
CA ILE A 217 -12.13 13.05 14.97
C ILE A 217 -11.91 13.61 13.56
N ILE A 218 -10.87 13.18 12.82
CA ILE A 218 -10.65 13.64 11.44
C ILE A 218 -11.71 13.13 10.44
N GLY A 219 -12.59 12.21 10.88
CA GLY A 219 -13.70 11.67 10.10
C GLY A 219 -13.33 10.46 9.24
N PRO A 220 -14.32 9.61 8.91
CA PRO A 220 -14.09 8.27 8.35
C PRO A 220 -13.35 8.27 7.01
N GLU A 221 -13.61 9.26 6.15
CA GLU A 221 -12.96 9.34 4.83
C GLU A 221 -11.48 9.70 4.95
N LYS A 222 -11.14 10.76 5.71
CA LYS A 222 -9.75 11.15 5.94
C LYS A 222 -9.01 10.08 6.73
N ALA A 223 -9.66 9.51 7.75
CA ALA A 223 -9.12 8.40 8.54
C ALA A 223 -8.78 7.19 7.68
N LYS A 224 -9.65 6.80 6.73
CA LYS A 224 -9.36 5.70 5.81
C LYS A 224 -8.09 5.97 5.02
N LYS A 225 -7.93 7.17 4.45
CA LYS A 225 -6.75 7.55 3.66
C LYS A 225 -5.48 7.66 4.51
N THR A 226 -5.56 8.25 5.70
CA THR A 226 -4.44 8.29 6.65
C THR A 226 -4.04 6.88 7.09
N LYS A 227 -5.00 5.99 7.39
CA LYS A 227 -4.71 4.58 7.66
C LYS A 227 -4.04 3.89 6.47
N HIS A 228 -4.51 4.12 5.25
CA HIS A 228 -3.85 3.58 4.06
C HIS A 228 -2.38 4.03 3.97
N CYS A 229 -2.08 5.29 4.32
CA CYS A 229 -0.71 5.77 4.41
C CYS A 229 0.14 5.00 5.42
N LEU A 230 -0.38 4.82 6.63
CA LEU A 230 0.29 4.07 7.68
C LEU A 230 0.55 2.61 7.27
N LEU A 231 -0.46 1.96 6.66
CA LEU A 231 -0.45 0.53 6.35
C LEU A 231 0.36 0.18 5.09
N ASN A 232 0.53 1.10 4.15
CA ASN A 232 1.32 0.91 2.93
C ASN A 232 2.84 0.93 3.16
N ASP A 233 3.30 1.03 4.42
CA ASP A 233 4.70 1.26 4.81
C ASP A 233 5.36 2.45 4.09
N SER A 234 4.59 3.50 3.83
CA SER A 234 5.09 4.71 3.15
C SER A 234 5.18 5.90 4.09
N LEU A 235 5.11 5.67 5.41
CA LEU A 235 5.39 6.66 6.44
C LEU A 235 6.86 6.62 6.84
N TYR A 236 7.48 7.79 6.88
CA TYR A 236 8.86 8.03 7.26
C TYR A 236 8.93 9.05 8.39
N ILE A 237 9.96 8.96 9.21
CA ILE A 237 10.32 9.96 10.23
C ILE A 237 11.56 10.69 9.73
N GLY A 238 11.45 12.00 9.55
CA GLY A 238 12.54 12.89 9.18
C GLY A 238 13.32 13.37 10.39
N TYR A 239 14.64 13.33 10.33
CA TYR A 239 15.55 13.85 11.36
C TYR A 239 16.67 14.70 10.75
N SER A 240 17.00 15.79 11.45
CA SER A 240 17.93 16.82 10.95
C SER A 240 19.40 16.54 11.25
N HIS A 241 19.69 15.71 12.26
CA HIS A 241 21.07 15.40 12.61
C HIS A 241 21.59 14.20 11.83
N ASP A 242 22.89 14.23 11.52
CA ASP A 242 23.66 13.04 11.18
C ASP A 242 23.69 12.16 12.44
N TYR A 243 22.61 11.44 12.63
CA TYR A 243 22.56 10.35 13.58
C TYR A 243 23.70 9.41 13.23
N SER A 244 24.54 9.09 14.22
CA SER A 244 25.40 7.92 14.13
C SER A 244 24.52 6.74 13.74
N GLU A 245 24.99 5.94 12.78
CA GLU A 245 24.24 4.94 12.02
C GLU A 245 23.48 3.89 12.88
N ASP A 246 23.68 3.87 14.20
CA ASP A 246 23.21 2.83 15.11
C ASP A 246 21.70 2.86 15.43
N HIS A 247 21.00 3.99 15.31
CA HIS A 247 19.66 4.11 15.93
C HIS A 247 18.47 3.97 14.97
N CYS A 248 18.65 4.23 13.67
CA CYS A 248 17.64 3.95 12.65
C CYS A 248 18.24 3.02 11.60
N ARG A 249 18.04 1.71 11.79
CA ARG A 249 18.66 0.61 11.01
C ARG A 249 18.47 0.70 9.48
N VAL A 250 17.62 1.59 8.98
CA VAL A 250 17.47 1.88 7.54
C VAL A 250 17.22 3.39 7.34
N SER A 251 18.16 4.21 7.78
CA SER A 251 18.19 5.62 7.42
C SER A 251 18.48 5.79 5.93
N ARG A 252 17.83 6.76 5.30
CA ARG A 252 18.16 7.19 3.94
C ARG A 252 18.19 8.69 3.86
N ARG A 253 19.10 9.24 3.07
CA ARG A 253 19.06 10.67 2.76
C ARG A 253 17.80 10.99 1.95
N THR A 254 17.17 12.10 2.30
CA THR A 254 15.97 12.62 1.63
C THR A 254 16.20 12.80 0.14
N GLU A 255 17.41 13.19 -0.29
CA GLU A 255 17.76 13.39 -1.70
C GLU A 255 17.57 12.14 -2.59
N TYR A 256 17.59 10.94 -1.99
CA TYR A 256 17.43 9.67 -2.72
C TYR A 256 15.99 9.15 -2.73
N ILE A 257 15.05 9.83 -2.07
CA ILE A 257 13.65 9.38 -1.98
C ILE A 257 12.67 10.53 -2.19
N THR A 258 11.55 10.25 -2.88
CA THR A 258 10.46 11.23 -3.00
C THR A 258 9.55 11.14 -1.78
N VAL A 259 9.68 12.10 -0.87
CA VAL A 259 8.86 12.27 0.33
C VAL A 259 8.16 13.63 0.33
N VAL A 260 6.99 13.69 0.96
CA VAL A 260 6.22 14.91 1.21
C VAL A 260 5.80 14.98 2.68
N GLY A 261 5.39 16.15 3.17
CA GLY A 261 4.97 16.33 4.55
C GLY A 261 6.01 17.07 5.40
N PRO A 262 5.71 17.31 6.69
CA PRO A 262 6.52 18.19 7.54
C PRO A 262 7.97 17.71 7.73
N GLY A 263 8.21 16.40 7.72
CA GLY A 263 9.54 15.80 7.86
C GLY A 263 10.37 15.80 6.57
N ALA A 264 9.81 16.20 5.43
CA ALA A 264 10.52 16.21 4.15
C ALA A 264 11.67 17.24 4.11
N VAL A 265 11.68 18.22 5.02
CA VAL A 265 12.78 19.20 5.17
C VAL A 265 14.02 18.64 5.85
N CYS A 266 13.90 17.47 6.49
CA CYS A 266 15.00 16.83 7.19
C CYS A 266 16.00 16.20 6.21
N ILE A 267 17.25 16.07 6.63
CA ILE A 267 18.33 15.51 5.78
C ILE A 267 18.14 14.01 5.59
N ASN A 268 17.70 13.34 6.65
CA ASN A 268 17.61 11.89 6.70
C ASN A 268 16.18 11.45 7.04
N GLN A 269 15.83 10.25 6.57
CA GLN A 269 14.50 9.67 6.60
C GLN A 269 14.58 8.22 7.07
N GLY A 270 13.84 7.91 8.14
CA GLY A 270 13.75 6.58 8.73
C GLY A 270 12.37 6.00 8.46
N LYS A 271 12.29 4.81 7.88
CA LYS A 271 11.00 4.18 7.58
C LYS A 271 10.30 3.76 8.88
N LEU A 272 9.06 4.19 9.09
CA LEU A 272 8.24 3.76 10.22
C LEU A 272 7.44 2.50 9.87
N ARG A 273 7.49 1.49 10.74
CA ARG A 273 6.64 0.28 10.62
C ARG A 273 5.20 0.61 11.02
N PRO A 274 4.17 0.07 10.36
CA PRO A 274 2.78 0.35 10.72
C PRO A 274 2.46 0.02 12.19
N ALA A 275 2.98 -1.10 12.70
CA ALA A 275 2.80 -1.51 14.10
C ALA A 275 3.45 -0.54 15.11
N ASN A 276 4.43 0.24 14.66
CA ASN A 276 5.12 1.22 15.51
C ASN A 276 4.42 2.58 15.51
N ALA A 277 3.40 2.79 14.65
CA ALA A 277 2.67 4.06 14.60
C ALA A 277 1.99 4.39 15.94
N ARG A 278 1.59 3.38 16.72
CA ARG A 278 1.00 3.61 18.05
C ARG A 278 1.96 4.22 19.07
N TYR A 279 3.26 4.12 18.85
CA TYR A 279 4.27 4.67 19.76
C TYR A 279 4.69 6.10 19.38
N MET A 280 4.15 6.66 18.29
CA MET A 280 4.41 8.05 17.92
C MET A 280 3.94 9.00 19.02
N THR A 281 4.67 10.08 19.23
CA THR A 281 4.25 11.14 20.15
C THR A 281 2.96 11.81 19.64
N VAL A 282 2.31 12.55 20.53
CA VAL A 282 1.13 13.37 20.20
C VAL A 282 1.42 14.31 19.02
N ASP A 283 2.54 15.04 19.06
CA ASP A 283 2.89 16.01 18.01
C ASP A 283 3.24 15.32 16.67
N MET A 284 3.80 14.10 16.71
CA MET A 284 4.01 13.29 15.51
C MET A 284 2.70 12.78 14.90
N ILE A 285 1.72 12.38 15.73
CA ILE A 285 0.40 11.93 15.27
C ILE A 285 -0.37 13.12 14.67
N ASP A 286 -0.31 14.30 15.27
CA ASP A 286 -0.98 15.51 14.76
C ASP A 286 -0.49 15.88 13.35
N GLN A 287 0.79 15.66 13.04
CA GLN A 287 1.34 15.88 11.71
C GLN A 287 0.72 14.99 10.61
N LEU A 288 0.06 13.87 10.97
CA LEU A 288 -0.66 13.02 10.04
C LEU A 288 -1.94 13.65 9.50
N GLU A 289 -2.37 14.80 10.02
CA GLU A 289 -3.58 15.47 9.55
C GLU A 289 -3.54 15.69 8.04
N THR A 290 -2.38 15.99 7.47
CA THR A 290 -2.21 16.24 6.03
C THR A 290 -1.94 14.98 5.20
N ALA A 291 -1.74 13.82 5.85
CA ALA A 291 -1.37 12.57 5.17
C ALA A 291 -2.47 12.04 4.25
N HIS A 292 -3.74 12.39 4.48
CA HIS A 292 -4.85 11.96 3.62
C HIS A 292 -4.78 12.51 2.18
N ASN A 293 -3.96 13.54 1.92
CA ASN A 293 -3.84 14.18 0.61
C ASN A 293 -2.91 13.46 -0.37
N ILE A 294 -2.11 12.49 0.11
CA ILE A 294 -1.15 11.75 -0.74
C ILE A 294 -1.78 10.48 -1.35
N ASP A 295 -3.02 10.19 -0.99
CA ASP A 295 -3.75 9.03 -1.45
C ASP A 295 -4.10 9.18 -2.94
N GLY A 296 -3.69 8.20 -3.74
CA GLY A 296 -3.87 8.19 -5.19
C GLY A 296 -4.96 7.24 -5.61
N SER A 297 -5.85 7.68 -6.50
CA SER A 297 -6.84 6.80 -7.12
C SER A 297 -6.19 5.83 -8.11
N SER A 298 -6.72 4.61 -8.16
CA SER A 298 -6.23 3.54 -9.04
C SER A 298 -7.04 3.43 -10.35
N TYR A 299 -7.56 4.55 -10.87
CA TYR A 299 -8.44 4.54 -12.04
C TYR A 299 -7.80 3.93 -13.28
N VAL A 300 -6.51 4.23 -13.53
CA VAL A 300 -5.78 3.67 -14.67
C VAL A 300 -5.69 2.15 -14.55
N GLU A 301 -5.29 1.65 -13.38
CA GLU A 301 -5.17 0.20 -13.15
C GLU A 301 -6.52 -0.52 -13.24
N ILE A 302 -7.59 0.10 -12.75
CA ILE A 302 -8.96 -0.41 -12.88
C ILE A 302 -9.38 -0.52 -14.35
N ILE A 303 -9.20 0.55 -15.14
CA ILE A 303 -9.54 0.55 -16.57
C ILE A 303 -8.72 -0.51 -17.32
N VAL A 304 -7.41 -0.58 -17.07
CA VAL A 304 -6.51 -1.58 -17.66
C VAL A 304 -6.98 -3.00 -17.36
N THR A 305 -7.43 -3.27 -16.14
CA THR A 305 -7.94 -4.59 -15.73
C THR A 305 -9.27 -4.93 -16.39
N ILE A 306 -10.19 -3.96 -16.50
CA ILE A 306 -11.47 -4.15 -17.21
C ILE A 306 -11.20 -4.48 -18.69
N SER A 307 -10.28 -3.74 -19.32
CA SER A 307 -9.84 -4.01 -20.69
C SER A 307 -9.22 -5.41 -20.83
N GLN A 308 -8.39 -5.84 -19.88
CA GLN A 308 -7.82 -7.18 -19.85
C GLN A 308 -8.90 -8.26 -19.76
N LEU A 309 -9.84 -8.09 -18.83
CA LEU A 309 -10.94 -9.03 -18.62
C LEU A 309 -11.77 -9.19 -19.91
N PHE A 310 -12.08 -8.08 -20.58
CA PHE A 310 -12.78 -8.11 -21.86
C PHE A 310 -11.96 -8.81 -22.94
N TYR A 311 -10.69 -8.45 -23.11
CA TYR A 311 -9.80 -9.09 -24.08
C TYR A 311 -9.68 -10.60 -23.87
N THR A 312 -9.41 -11.03 -22.64
CA THR A 312 -9.30 -12.46 -22.31
C THR A 312 -10.62 -13.20 -22.48
N THR A 313 -11.75 -12.56 -22.20
CA THR A 313 -13.07 -13.16 -22.47
C THR A 313 -13.27 -13.40 -23.96
N VAL A 314 -12.98 -12.41 -24.81
CA VAL A 314 -13.07 -12.53 -26.28
C VAL A 314 -12.14 -13.62 -26.79
N GLU A 315 -10.90 -13.66 -26.33
CA GLU A 315 -9.91 -14.66 -26.75
C GLU A 315 -10.30 -16.08 -26.31
N CYS A 316 -10.86 -16.23 -25.10
CA CYS A 316 -11.35 -17.53 -24.63
C CYS A 316 -12.62 -18.01 -25.36
N MET A 317 -13.45 -17.10 -25.87
CA MET A 317 -14.62 -17.44 -26.68
C MET A 317 -14.25 -17.95 -28.08
N ASN A 318 -13.04 -17.65 -28.57
CA ASN A 318 -12.58 -18.17 -29.85
C ASN A 318 -12.20 -19.66 -29.70
N ILE A 319 -12.98 -20.56 -30.31
CA ILE A 319 -12.86 -22.01 -30.10
C ILE A 319 -11.50 -22.54 -30.60
N ASP A 320 -10.95 -21.95 -31.66
CA ASP A 320 -9.78 -22.48 -32.39
C ASP A 320 -8.41 -22.09 -31.81
N GLY A 321 -8.37 -21.45 -30.63
CA GLY A 321 -7.11 -21.08 -29.97
C GLY A 321 -6.46 -22.22 -29.18
N ASP A 322 -5.12 -22.21 -29.14
CA ASP A 322 -4.29 -23.09 -28.31
C ASP A 322 -4.74 -23.03 -26.84
N ARG A 323 -5.03 -24.20 -26.25
CA ARG A 323 -5.49 -24.33 -24.86
C ARG A 323 -4.48 -23.76 -23.86
N TRP A 324 -3.17 -23.88 -24.12
CA TRP A 324 -2.13 -23.35 -23.26
C TRP A 324 -2.07 -21.81 -23.28
N VAL A 325 -2.31 -21.19 -24.44
CA VAL A 325 -2.40 -19.72 -24.56
C VAL A 325 -3.61 -19.19 -23.80
N LYS A 326 -4.75 -19.88 -23.92
CA LYS A 326 -5.97 -19.55 -23.15
C LYS A 326 -5.72 -19.67 -21.64
N LEU A 327 -5.06 -20.75 -21.21
CA LEU A 327 -4.71 -20.99 -19.81
C LEU A 327 -3.88 -19.85 -19.22
N ILE A 328 -2.81 -19.46 -19.90
CA ILE A 328 -1.94 -18.36 -19.48
C ILE A 328 -2.74 -17.05 -19.39
N SER A 329 -3.57 -16.77 -20.40
CA SER A 329 -4.39 -15.55 -20.44
C SER A 329 -5.37 -15.50 -19.25
N ILE A 330 -5.99 -16.63 -18.91
CA ILE A 330 -6.87 -16.76 -17.73
C ILE A 330 -6.07 -16.51 -16.44
N ILE A 331 -4.89 -17.12 -16.29
CA ILE A 331 -4.04 -16.97 -15.11
C ILE A 331 -3.63 -15.50 -14.93
N TYR A 332 -3.09 -14.85 -15.97
CA TYR A 332 -2.72 -13.43 -15.90
C TYR A 332 -3.91 -12.52 -15.62
N THR A 333 -5.08 -12.84 -16.17
CA THR A 333 -6.29 -12.05 -15.91
C THR A 333 -6.75 -12.18 -14.47
N ALA A 334 -6.75 -13.39 -13.91
CA ALA A 334 -7.06 -13.60 -12.50
C ALA A 334 -6.07 -12.85 -11.59
N MET A 335 -4.78 -12.85 -11.92
CA MET A 335 -3.77 -12.08 -11.19
C MET A 335 -4.01 -10.58 -11.29
N SER A 336 -4.29 -10.03 -12.47
CA SER A 336 -4.59 -8.61 -12.65
C SER A 336 -5.85 -8.19 -11.89
N VAL A 337 -6.91 -9.02 -11.90
CA VAL A 337 -8.12 -8.79 -11.10
C VAL A 337 -7.77 -8.73 -9.61
N LEU A 338 -6.96 -9.66 -9.13
CA LEU A 338 -6.53 -9.69 -7.73
C LEU A 338 -5.66 -8.47 -7.37
N GLN A 339 -4.72 -8.08 -8.22
CA GLN A 339 -3.90 -6.87 -8.01
C GLN A 339 -4.76 -5.62 -7.93
N THR A 340 -5.69 -5.46 -8.87
CA THR A 340 -6.59 -4.31 -8.93
C THR A 340 -7.55 -4.28 -7.76
N PHE A 341 -8.08 -5.43 -7.35
CA PHE A 341 -8.85 -5.50 -6.11
C PHE A 341 -8.02 -5.06 -4.91
N SER A 342 -6.74 -5.46 -4.84
CA SER A 342 -5.85 -5.02 -3.76
C SER A 342 -5.66 -3.50 -3.76
N LEU A 343 -5.58 -2.87 -4.94
CA LEU A 343 -5.45 -1.42 -5.11
C LEU A 343 -6.74 -0.67 -4.74
N VAL A 344 -7.90 -1.28 -4.96
CA VAL A 344 -9.20 -0.72 -4.54
C VAL A 344 -9.35 -0.78 -3.02
N VAL A 345 -8.97 -1.90 -2.40
CA VAL A 345 -9.11 -2.08 -0.96
C VAL A 345 -8.08 -1.25 -0.20
N LEU A 346 -6.81 -1.28 -0.61
CA LEU A 346 -5.73 -0.45 -0.07
C LEU A 346 -5.21 0.46 -1.18
N HIS A 347 -5.57 1.74 -1.15
CA HIS A 347 -5.18 2.66 -2.22
C HIS A 347 -3.66 2.80 -2.36
N LYS A 348 -3.21 3.15 -3.57
CA LYS A 348 -1.80 3.48 -3.82
C LYS A 348 -1.53 4.90 -3.36
N GLN A 349 -0.28 5.21 -3.02
CA GLN A 349 0.13 6.57 -2.68
C GLN A 349 0.92 7.20 -3.82
N THR A 350 0.83 8.51 -3.97
CA THR A 350 1.56 9.26 -4.99
C THR A 350 3.02 9.47 -4.59
N ALA A 351 3.27 9.71 -3.30
CA ALA A 351 4.57 9.86 -2.65
C ALA A 351 4.58 9.19 -1.27
N ALA A 352 5.76 9.05 -0.66
CA ALA A 352 5.87 8.69 0.75
C ALA A 352 5.60 9.93 1.62
N PHE A 353 4.99 9.73 2.80
CA PHE A 353 4.76 10.79 3.78
C PHE A 353 5.88 10.79 4.80
N SER A 354 6.39 11.96 5.15
CA SER A 354 7.41 12.15 6.18
C SER A 354 6.88 13.05 7.28
N ILE A 355 6.90 12.54 8.51
CA ILE A 355 6.66 13.30 9.74
C ILE A 355 7.99 13.76 10.32
N LYS A 356 8.02 14.95 10.87
CA LYS A 356 9.20 15.48 11.55
C LYS A 356 9.26 14.90 12.96
N ASP A 357 10.41 14.36 13.30
CA ASP A 357 10.74 13.95 14.65
C ASP A 357 10.74 15.15 15.60
N ASP A 358 10.00 15.04 16.69
CA ASP A 358 9.86 16.04 17.75
C ASP A 358 10.78 15.77 18.94
N ALA A 359 11.49 14.63 18.95
CA ALA A 359 12.37 14.29 20.05
C ALA A 359 13.50 15.32 20.21
N ASP A 360 13.58 15.91 21.40
CA ASP A 360 14.66 16.80 21.81
C ASP A 360 16.01 16.10 21.51
N PRO A 361 16.91 16.73 20.75
CA PRO A 361 18.23 16.16 20.47
C PRO A 361 19.00 15.78 21.74
N ASN A 362 18.68 16.36 22.89
CA ASN A 362 19.34 16.09 24.17
C ASN A 362 18.61 15.10 25.08
N ALA A 363 17.34 14.79 24.83
CA ALA A 363 16.62 13.82 25.64
C ALA A 363 17.05 12.40 25.23
N ASN A 364 17.30 11.52 26.20
CA ASN A 364 17.47 10.09 25.95
C ASN A 364 16.26 9.59 25.15
N ARG A 365 16.46 9.36 23.86
CA ARG A 365 15.34 9.18 22.93
C ARG A 365 14.57 7.92 23.26
N ILE A 366 13.25 8.06 23.23
CA ILE A 366 12.30 6.96 23.34
C ILE A 366 12.49 6.09 22.09
N TYR A 367 12.93 4.85 22.31
CA TYR A 367 12.99 3.86 21.26
C TYR A 367 11.56 3.53 20.83
N PHE A 368 11.22 3.74 19.56
CA PHE A 368 9.95 3.30 19.00
C PHE A 368 9.93 1.77 18.86
N GLY A 369 9.62 1.10 19.96
CA GLY A 369 9.39 -0.32 20.02
C GLY A 369 9.66 -0.89 21.41
N PRO A 370 9.05 -2.04 21.74
CA PRO A 370 9.35 -2.73 22.98
C PRO A 370 10.86 -2.93 23.08
N LYS A 371 11.45 -2.59 24.23
CA LYS A 371 12.85 -2.88 24.57
C LYS A 371 13.07 -4.40 24.50
N ARG A 372 13.27 -4.95 23.30
CA ARG A 372 13.73 -6.32 23.12
C ARG A 372 15.23 -6.31 23.37
N GLU A 373 15.62 -6.77 24.55
CA GLU A 373 17.02 -6.94 24.99
C GLU A 373 17.82 -7.99 24.20
N ILE A 374 17.36 -8.45 23.03
CA ILE A 374 18.03 -9.52 22.28
C ILE A 374 18.67 -8.92 21.02
N LEU A 375 20.00 -8.84 21.08
CA LEU A 375 20.94 -8.37 20.07
C LEU A 375 20.98 -9.35 18.86
N LEU A 376 19.86 -9.61 18.20
CA LEU A 376 19.81 -10.46 17.01
C LEU A 376 20.41 -9.69 15.81
N PRO A 377 21.37 -10.27 15.05
CA PRO A 377 22.12 -9.56 14.02
C PRO A 377 21.26 -8.89 12.95
N HIS A 378 21.71 -7.71 12.53
CA HIS A 378 21.10 -6.71 11.65
C HIS A 378 20.43 -7.27 10.37
N TYR A 379 20.95 -8.35 9.80
CA TYR A 379 20.43 -8.96 8.58
C TYR A 379 19.08 -9.66 8.78
N LEU A 380 18.81 -10.17 9.98
CA LEU A 380 17.60 -10.94 10.27
C LEU A 380 16.38 -10.04 10.49
N ASN A 381 16.53 -8.79 10.95
CA ASN A 381 15.38 -7.93 11.24
C ASN A 381 14.68 -7.39 9.98
N GLY A 382 15.37 -7.29 8.85
CA GLY A 382 14.72 -7.09 7.54
C GLY A 382 13.95 -8.34 7.10
N VAL A 383 14.49 -9.53 7.41
CA VAL A 383 13.85 -10.81 7.11
C VAL A 383 12.66 -11.09 8.03
N TYR A 384 12.69 -10.71 9.32
CA TYR A 384 11.60 -10.86 10.29
C TYR A 384 10.40 -9.94 10.00
N ASP A 385 10.67 -8.73 9.52
CA ASP A 385 9.63 -7.79 9.05
C ASP A 385 9.00 -8.23 7.74
N ILE A 386 9.83 -8.86 6.90
CA ILE A 386 9.32 -9.65 5.79
C ILE A 386 8.51 -10.81 6.36
N LEU A 387 8.89 -11.45 7.48
CA LEU A 387 8.38 -12.73 7.99
C LEU A 387 6.96 -12.72 8.58
N GLU A 388 6.58 -11.74 9.42
CA GLU A 388 5.20 -11.68 9.98
C GLU A 388 4.17 -11.35 8.90
N LEU A 389 4.53 -10.48 7.96
CA LEU A 389 3.79 -10.31 6.71
C LEU A 389 4.08 -11.42 5.70
N SER A 390 5.13 -12.22 5.92
CA SER A 390 5.55 -13.30 5.03
C SER A 390 4.63 -14.46 5.19
N ASP A 391 4.10 -14.76 6.36
CA ASP A 391 3.28 -15.96 6.50
C ASP A 391 2.06 -15.84 5.57
N VAL A 392 1.43 -14.66 5.56
CA VAL A 392 0.35 -14.35 4.60
C VAL A 392 0.87 -14.34 3.17
N ALA A 393 2.02 -13.71 2.89
CA ALA A 393 2.57 -13.63 1.54
C ALA A 393 2.95 -14.99 0.95
N VAL A 394 3.71 -15.78 1.71
CA VAL A 394 4.23 -17.12 1.42
C VAL A 394 3.07 -18.08 1.30
N LEU A 395 2.14 -18.10 2.26
CA LEU A 395 0.96 -18.97 2.17
C LEU A 395 0.12 -18.62 0.94
N SER A 396 -0.12 -17.33 0.67
CA SER A 396 -0.87 -16.90 -0.52
C SER A 396 -0.13 -17.22 -1.82
N THR A 397 1.21 -17.11 -1.83
CA THR A 397 2.06 -17.48 -2.98
C THR A 397 1.99 -18.97 -3.24
N LEU A 398 2.13 -19.80 -2.19
CA LEU A 398 2.00 -21.26 -2.26
C LEU A 398 0.61 -21.68 -2.74
N MET A 399 -0.44 -21.08 -2.20
CA MET A 399 -1.82 -21.30 -2.65
C MET A 399 -1.99 -20.91 -4.12
N GLY A 400 -1.37 -19.81 -4.57
CA GLY A 400 -1.34 -19.42 -5.98
C GLY A 400 -0.70 -20.47 -6.88
N ILE A 401 0.45 -21.02 -6.47
CA ILE A 401 1.15 -22.08 -7.20
C ILE A 401 0.28 -23.34 -7.30
N ILE A 402 -0.31 -23.77 -6.17
CA ILE A 402 -1.21 -24.93 -6.13
C ILE A 402 -2.41 -24.72 -7.06
N LEU A 403 -3.03 -23.53 -7.01
CA LEU A 403 -4.17 -23.20 -7.85
C LEU A 403 -3.79 -23.24 -9.34
N PHE A 404 -2.65 -22.67 -9.72
CA PHE A 404 -2.18 -22.69 -11.11
C PHE A 404 -1.86 -24.11 -11.59
N MET A 405 -1.29 -24.96 -10.74
CA MET A 405 -1.09 -26.37 -11.04
C MET A 405 -2.42 -27.09 -11.29
N VAL A 406 -3.42 -26.91 -10.42
CA VAL A 406 -4.75 -27.52 -10.58
C VAL A 406 -5.42 -27.06 -11.88
N VAL A 407 -5.33 -25.77 -12.18
CA VAL A 407 -5.84 -25.17 -13.41
C VAL A 407 -5.10 -25.70 -14.64
N GLY A 408 -3.80 -25.95 -14.53
CA GLY A 408 -3.01 -26.62 -15.57
C GLY A 408 -3.37 -28.10 -15.76
N VAL A 409 -3.68 -28.84 -14.70
CA VAL A 409 -4.18 -30.23 -14.80
C VAL A 409 -5.51 -30.26 -15.56
N TRP A 410 -6.39 -29.31 -15.29
CA TRP A 410 -7.65 -29.16 -16.01
C TRP A 410 -7.48 -28.87 -17.50
N ALA A 411 -6.41 -28.17 -17.89
CA ALA A 411 -6.10 -27.87 -19.29
C ALA A 411 -5.63 -29.08 -20.13
N ASP A 412 -5.58 -30.27 -19.53
CA ASP A 412 -5.21 -31.54 -20.14
C ASP A 412 -3.73 -31.63 -20.57
N TYR A 413 -2.87 -31.99 -19.61
CA TYR A 413 -1.45 -32.25 -19.81
C TYR A 413 -1.13 -33.43 -20.75
N SER A 414 -2.13 -34.19 -21.24
CA SER A 414 -1.86 -35.36 -22.08
C SER A 414 -1.25 -35.00 -23.45
N SER A 415 -1.43 -33.76 -23.93
CA SER A 415 -0.79 -33.28 -25.15
C SER A 415 0.69 -32.91 -24.91
N TYR A 416 1.61 -33.62 -25.56
CA TYR A 416 3.03 -33.30 -25.54
C TYR A 416 3.30 -32.10 -26.47
N SER A 417 3.49 -30.92 -25.88
CA SER A 417 3.83 -29.68 -26.58
C SER A 417 4.97 -28.95 -25.85
N ILE A 418 5.83 -28.24 -26.58
CA ILE A 418 6.87 -27.38 -25.98
C ILE A 418 6.22 -26.32 -25.07
N ALA A 419 5.04 -25.81 -25.43
CA ALA A 419 4.28 -24.85 -24.63
C ALA A 419 3.91 -25.41 -23.25
N LYS A 420 3.62 -26.71 -23.14
CA LYS A 420 3.33 -27.38 -21.86
C LYS A 420 4.51 -27.27 -20.90
N TRP A 421 5.71 -27.62 -21.34
CA TRP A 421 6.90 -27.58 -20.49
C TRP A 421 7.24 -26.16 -20.07
N PHE A 422 7.08 -25.20 -20.97
CA PHE A 422 7.26 -23.79 -20.66
C PHE A 422 6.28 -23.32 -19.57
N VAL A 423 4.98 -23.66 -19.69
CA VAL A 423 3.96 -23.30 -18.70
C VAL A 423 4.24 -23.96 -17.34
N ILE A 424 4.58 -25.25 -17.33
CA ILE A 424 4.90 -25.97 -16.09
C ILE A 424 6.13 -25.35 -15.41
N PHE A 425 7.20 -25.09 -16.18
CA PHE A 425 8.39 -24.42 -15.67
C PHE A 425 8.05 -23.05 -15.09
N TRP A 426 7.21 -22.27 -15.78
CA TRP A 426 6.76 -20.96 -15.32
C TRP A 426 5.90 -21.00 -14.04
N ILE A 427 5.07 -22.03 -13.87
CA ILE A 427 4.29 -22.24 -12.63
C ILE A 427 5.19 -22.71 -11.46
N ILE A 428 6.21 -23.51 -11.74
CA ILE A 428 7.14 -24.09 -10.74
C ILE A 428 8.30 -23.16 -10.40
N SER A 429 8.68 -22.23 -11.28
CA SER A 429 9.78 -21.27 -11.07
C SER A 429 9.75 -20.57 -9.70
N PRO A 430 8.59 -20.23 -9.10
CA PRO A 430 8.53 -19.67 -7.76
C PRO A 430 9.09 -20.60 -6.69
N LEU A 431 8.86 -21.92 -6.78
CA LEU A 431 9.35 -22.89 -5.81
C LEU A 431 10.88 -23.01 -5.90
N VAL A 432 11.42 -23.01 -7.11
CA VAL A 432 12.87 -22.99 -7.35
C VAL A 432 13.47 -21.71 -6.79
N PHE A 433 12.85 -20.56 -7.03
CA PHE A 433 13.29 -19.29 -6.50
C PHE A 433 13.24 -19.23 -4.97
N ILE A 434 12.18 -19.76 -4.35
CA ILE A 434 12.05 -19.84 -2.89
C ILE A 434 13.12 -20.77 -2.31
N ALA A 435 13.32 -21.96 -2.89
CA ALA A 435 14.36 -22.88 -2.46
C ALA A 435 15.75 -22.25 -2.57
N PHE A 436 16.02 -21.55 -3.67
CA PHE A 436 17.26 -20.80 -3.86
C PHE A 436 17.43 -19.67 -2.85
N ALA A 437 16.39 -18.88 -2.61
CA ALA A 437 16.40 -17.79 -1.62
C ALA A 437 16.63 -18.32 -0.20
N LEU A 438 16.05 -19.47 0.15
CA LEU A 438 16.30 -20.16 1.42
C LEU A 438 17.76 -20.63 1.51
N ILE A 439 18.31 -21.22 0.46
CA ILE A 439 19.73 -21.62 0.42
C ILE A 439 20.62 -20.40 0.61
N VAL A 440 20.40 -19.31 -0.13
CA VAL A 440 21.14 -18.05 0.00
C VAL A 440 21.01 -17.49 1.42
N PHE A 441 19.82 -17.53 2.00
CA PHE A 441 19.58 -17.09 3.37
C PHE A 441 20.38 -17.93 4.38
N PHE A 442 20.32 -19.27 4.29
CA PHE A 442 21.11 -20.16 5.15
C PHE A 442 22.62 -19.98 4.96
N LEU A 443 23.08 -19.75 3.73
CA LEU A 443 24.47 -19.41 3.45
C LEU A 443 24.83 -18.05 4.05
N SER A 444 23.96 -17.03 3.96
CA SER A 444 24.22 -15.70 4.55
C SER A 444 24.29 -15.72 6.09
N LEU A 445 23.64 -16.69 6.73
CA LEU A 445 23.77 -16.93 8.18
C LEU A 445 25.13 -17.48 8.56
N THR A 446 25.87 -18.08 7.62
CA THR A 446 27.25 -18.49 7.84
C THR A 446 28.20 -17.33 7.51
N PRO A 447 29.04 -16.86 8.46
CA PRO A 447 29.86 -15.65 8.31
C PRO A 447 30.92 -15.71 7.20
N TYR A 448 31.10 -16.85 6.53
CA TYR A 448 32.11 -17.09 5.51
C TYR A 448 31.56 -17.17 4.07
N CYS A 449 30.25 -17.03 3.84
CA CYS A 449 29.63 -17.39 2.55
C CYS A 449 29.15 -16.22 1.67
N GLY A 450 29.42 -14.96 2.02
CA GLY A 450 28.98 -13.81 1.18
C GLY A 450 29.42 -13.93 -0.29
N PHE A 451 30.61 -14.46 -0.54
CA PHE A 451 31.16 -14.67 -1.89
C PHE A 451 30.47 -15.78 -2.69
N LEU A 452 29.97 -16.84 -2.03
CA LEU A 452 29.32 -17.97 -2.69
C LEU A 452 27.91 -17.64 -3.20
N VAL A 453 27.24 -16.69 -2.56
CA VAL A 453 25.91 -16.20 -2.97
C VAL A 453 25.99 -15.45 -4.31
N ASP A 454 26.98 -14.56 -4.46
CA ASP A 454 27.18 -13.81 -5.71
C ASP A 454 27.59 -14.73 -6.87
N CYS A 455 28.44 -15.74 -6.61
CA CYS A 455 28.83 -16.72 -7.62
C CYS A 455 27.65 -17.62 -8.04
N THR A 456 26.81 -18.07 -7.12
CA THR A 456 25.66 -18.94 -7.45
C THR A 456 24.58 -18.22 -8.25
N PHE A 457 24.34 -16.92 -7.98
CA PHE A 457 23.43 -16.11 -8.78
C PHE A 457 23.91 -16.00 -10.23
N THR A 458 25.20 -15.75 -10.41
CA THR A 458 25.83 -15.62 -11.74
C THR A 458 25.78 -16.94 -12.52
N ILE A 459 26.09 -18.06 -11.85
CA ILE A 459 26.09 -19.40 -12.46
C ILE A 459 24.66 -19.82 -12.86
N THR A 460 23.66 -19.56 -12.03
CA THR A 460 22.27 -19.93 -12.33
C THR A 460 21.73 -19.14 -13.53
N PHE A 461 22.10 -17.86 -13.64
CA PHE A 461 21.75 -17.02 -14.80
C PHE A 461 22.42 -17.52 -16.09
N ILE A 462 23.69 -17.94 -16.00
CA ILE A 462 24.43 -18.54 -17.12
C ILE A 462 23.79 -19.87 -17.56
N ILE A 463 23.40 -20.74 -16.63
CA ILE A 463 22.76 -22.02 -16.96
C ILE A 463 21.41 -21.81 -17.65
N LEU A 464 20.58 -20.89 -17.14
CA LEU A 464 19.31 -20.54 -17.78
C LEU A 464 19.50 -19.96 -19.19
N PHE A 465 20.57 -19.19 -19.39
CA PHE A 465 20.91 -18.63 -20.71
C PHE A 465 21.36 -19.73 -21.68
N ILE A 466 22.25 -20.64 -21.24
CA ILE A 466 22.75 -21.75 -22.07
C ILE A 466 21.63 -22.74 -22.43
N CYS A 467 20.70 -23.02 -21.52
CA CYS A 467 19.56 -23.89 -21.79
C CYS A 467 18.48 -23.25 -22.68
N SER A 468 18.57 -21.96 -22.98
CA SER A 468 17.63 -21.27 -23.87
C SER A 468 18.04 -21.35 -25.36
N ASP A 469 19.30 -21.71 -25.65
CA ASP A 469 19.87 -21.72 -27.00
C ASP A 469 20.01 -23.13 -27.61
N GLY A 470 19.48 -24.17 -26.94
CA GLY A 470 19.41 -25.54 -27.44
C GLY A 470 17.99 -26.07 -27.44
#